data_AF-A0A3N9U2H2-F1
#
_entry.id   AF-A0A3N9U2H2-F1
#
_cell.length_a   1.000
_cell.length_b   1.000
_cell.length_c   1.000
_cell.angle_alpha   90.00
_cell.angle_beta   90.00
_cell.angle_gamma   90.00
#
_symmetry.space_group_name_H-M   'P 1'
#
loop_
_entity.id
_entity.type
_entity.pdbx_description
1 polymer ?
#
loop_
_entity_poly.entity_id
_entity_poly.type
_entity_poly.pdbx_seq_one_letter_code
_entity_poly.pdbx_strand_id
1 'polypeptide(L)'
;MSTFHAELASIGREGGMATQVGGKDDPEENPAASGTRRTGTRPVSLYDAIDAEVSPPPGRLSPRGRRWLINAEGCRLMPYLDLSGAPIHYWQKGATIGVGHLIIRQQWPRFANGIDRNWAESLLRQDLQHVELGVLDRLEACRPRVGARGLRQHQFDALVLLAFNIGLAAFSNSSLVAMLCDSRTVTPYATLEQAWLAWKYAGGEVMPGLERRRAEEWRIFKEGDYGPDI
;
A
#
# COMPACT_ATOMS: atom_id res chain seq x y z
N MET A 1 -16.89 -2.21 -0.11
CA MET A 1 -16.46 -2.12 1.29
C MET A 1 -15.15 -2.89 1.40
N SER A 2 -14.03 -2.16 1.51
CA SER A 2 -12.67 -2.73 1.53
C SER A 2 -12.41 -3.35 2.90
N THR A 3 -11.99 -4.62 2.93
CA THR A 3 -11.79 -5.50 4.10
C THR A 3 -10.63 -5.08 5.02
N PHE A 4 -9.94 -3.98 4.73
CA PHE A 4 -8.73 -3.55 5.44
C PHE A 4 -8.99 -2.92 6.82
N HIS A 5 -10.23 -2.51 7.14
CA HIS A 5 -10.49 -1.68 8.32
C HIS A 5 -10.53 -2.42 9.67
N ALA A 6 -10.36 -3.74 9.70
CA ALA A 6 -10.43 -4.49 10.95
C ALA A 6 -9.10 -4.60 11.72
N GLU A 7 -7.94 -4.43 11.08
CA GLU A 7 -6.66 -4.88 11.67
C GLU A 7 -5.75 -3.77 12.22
N LEU A 8 -5.89 -2.51 11.77
CA LEU A 8 -4.95 -1.43 12.15
C LEU A 8 -5.27 -0.73 13.50
N ALA A 9 -6.34 -1.10 14.20
CA ALA A 9 -6.75 -0.44 15.44
C ALA A 9 -5.96 -0.86 16.71
N SER A 10 -4.93 -1.70 16.60
CA SER A 10 -4.30 -2.35 17.78
C SER A 10 -2.83 -1.99 18.08
N ILE A 11 -2.17 -1.09 17.36
CA ILE A 11 -0.75 -0.78 17.63
C ILE A 11 -0.60 0.68 18.06
N GLY A 12 -0.79 0.92 19.36
CA GLY A 12 -0.51 2.19 20.00
C GLY A 12 -0.17 2.00 21.47
N ARG A 13 1.12 2.13 21.80
CA ARG A 13 1.78 2.48 23.09
C ARG A 13 3.27 2.14 22.93
N GLU A 14 4.27 2.90 23.35
CA GLU A 14 4.40 4.21 23.98
C GLU A 14 5.90 4.56 23.92
N GLY A 15 6.25 5.84 23.76
CA GLY A 15 7.63 6.33 23.86
C GLY A 15 7.59 7.83 24.12
N GLY A 16 7.70 8.22 25.39
CA GLY A 16 7.62 9.62 25.82
C GLY A 16 8.98 10.18 26.25
N MET A 17 9.24 11.42 25.77
CA MET A 17 9.91 12.57 26.43
C MET A 17 11.40 12.45 26.85
N ALA A 18 12.25 13.49 26.82
CA ALA A 18 12.14 14.93 26.54
C ALA A 18 13.53 15.58 26.27
N THR A 19 13.54 16.68 25.48
CA THR A 19 14.30 17.98 25.57
C THR A 19 15.81 18.03 25.97
N GLN A 20 16.71 18.88 25.45
CA GLN A 20 16.73 20.36 25.29
C GLN A 20 17.93 20.88 24.44
N VAL A 21 17.70 22.01 23.73
CA VAL A 21 18.49 23.28 23.57
C VAL A 21 19.91 23.32 22.96
N GLY A 22 20.07 24.17 21.93
CA GLY A 22 21.09 25.24 21.90
C GLY A 22 21.96 25.38 20.64
N GLY A 23 21.98 26.57 20.02
CA GLY A 23 23.09 27.04 19.18
C GLY A 23 22.69 27.81 17.90
N LYS A 24 22.90 29.13 17.91
CA LYS A 24 22.89 30.03 16.74
C LYS A 24 24.24 29.92 16.00
N ASP A 25 24.26 30.19 14.70
CA ASP A 25 25.11 31.17 14.00
C ASP A 25 25.02 30.99 12.46
N ASP A 26 24.90 32.11 11.75
CA ASP A 26 25.03 32.30 10.28
C ASP A 26 26.18 33.31 10.05
N PRO A 27 26.66 33.58 8.82
CA PRO A 27 27.01 32.69 7.71
C PRO A 27 28.45 32.98 7.18
N GLU A 28 29.03 32.10 6.36
CA GLU A 28 30.26 32.42 5.61
C GLU A 28 30.15 31.97 4.14
N GLU A 29 30.64 32.82 3.24
CA GLU A 29 30.40 32.83 1.79
C GLU A 29 31.61 32.27 1.00
N ASN A 30 31.31 31.46 -0.04
CA ASN A 30 32.01 31.33 -1.35
C ASN A 30 33.35 30.54 -1.46
N PRO A 31 33.84 30.11 -2.66
CA PRO A 31 33.23 29.93 -3.99
C PRO A 31 33.49 28.57 -4.71
N ALA A 32 32.76 28.39 -5.81
CA ALA A 32 33.12 27.65 -7.05
C ALA A 32 33.08 26.10 -7.07
N ALA A 33 32.03 25.56 -7.70
CA ALA A 33 32.13 24.35 -8.53
C ALA A 33 31.14 24.38 -9.70
N SER A 34 31.71 24.59 -10.89
CA SER A 34 31.32 24.13 -12.23
C SER A 34 29.98 23.39 -12.40
N GLY A 35 29.08 24.05 -13.13
CA GLY A 35 28.29 23.50 -14.23
C GLY A 35 27.83 22.04 -14.20
N THR A 36 26.56 21.83 -13.83
CA THR A 36 25.65 21.01 -14.66
C THR A 36 24.23 21.54 -14.46
N ARG A 37 23.73 22.31 -15.43
CA ARG A 37 22.35 22.81 -15.42
C ARG A 37 21.43 21.64 -15.73
N ARG A 38 21.03 20.88 -14.71
CA ARG A 38 19.90 19.96 -14.84
C ARG A 38 18.66 20.82 -15.06
N THR A 39 18.22 20.92 -16.30
CA THR A 39 16.88 21.42 -16.65
C THR A 39 15.87 20.39 -16.18
N GLY A 40 15.64 20.35 -14.86
CA GLY A 40 14.57 19.58 -14.27
C GLY A 40 13.28 20.34 -14.46
N THR A 41 12.55 20.02 -15.51
CA THR A 41 11.12 20.35 -15.58
C THR A 41 10.48 19.76 -14.32
N ARG A 42 9.87 20.60 -13.46
CA ARG A 42 9.10 20.08 -12.31
C ARG A 42 8.02 19.15 -12.88
N PRO A 43 7.85 17.92 -12.35
CA PRO A 43 6.84 16.98 -12.85
C PRO A 43 5.48 17.68 -12.84
N VAL A 44 4.82 17.71 -14.00
CA VAL A 44 3.60 18.49 -14.25
C VAL A 44 2.37 17.70 -13.79
N SER A 45 2.51 16.39 -13.58
CA SER A 45 1.53 15.49 -12.99
C SER A 45 2.11 14.68 -11.81
N LEU A 46 1.24 14.31 -10.87
CA LEU A 46 1.52 13.34 -9.79
C LEU A 46 2.13 12.04 -10.35
N TYR A 47 1.63 11.61 -11.51
CA TYR A 47 2.10 10.41 -12.20
C TYR A 47 3.54 10.56 -12.71
N ASP A 48 3.94 11.75 -13.15
CA ASP A 48 5.31 12.01 -13.62
C ASP A 48 6.32 11.93 -12.45
N ALA A 49 5.92 12.31 -11.24
CA ALA A 49 6.76 12.20 -10.05
C ALA A 49 6.89 10.75 -9.56
N ILE A 50 5.81 9.97 -9.69
CA ILE A 50 5.77 8.53 -9.37
C ILE A 50 6.60 7.72 -10.37
N ASP A 51 6.50 8.03 -11.66
CA ASP A 51 7.24 7.36 -12.74
C ASP A 51 8.74 7.75 -12.76
N ALA A 52 9.11 8.84 -12.07
CA ALA A 52 10.50 9.22 -11.87
C ALA A 52 11.25 8.35 -10.84
N GLU A 53 10.56 7.52 -10.04
CA GLU A 53 11.21 6.48 -9.23
C GLU A 53 11.65 5.32 -10.14
N VAL A 54 12.89 5.41 -10.63
CA VAL A 54 13.51 4.53 -11.66
C VAL A 54 13.39 3.01 -11.35
N SER A 55 13.20 2.62 -10.10
CA SER A 55 12.67 1.32 -9.66
C SER A 55 12.49 1.40 -8.14
N PRO A 56 11.40 0.89 -7.54
CA PRO A 56 11.34 0.78 -6.08
C PRO A 56 12.51 -0.09 -5.58
N PRO A 57 13.03 0.15 -4.36
CA PRO A 57 13.93 -0.81 -3.74
C PRO A 57 13.21 -2.16 -3.59
N PRO A 58 13.94 -3.29 -3.58
CA PRO A 58 13.35 -4.61 -3.38
C PRO A 58 12.42 -4.62 -2.16
N GLY A 59 11.24 -5.24 -2.32
CA GLY A 59 10.29 -5.38 -1.23
C GLY A 59 9.38 -4.18 -0.97
N ARG A 60 9.25 -3.27 -1.94
CA ARG A 60 8.24 -2.22 -1.93
C ARG A 60 7.32 -2.31 -3.13
N LEU A 61 6.08 -1.86 -2.97
CA LEU A 61 5.11 -1.77 -4.04
C LEU A 61 5.61 -0.75 -5.08
N SER A 62 5.64 -1.15 -6.34
CA SER A 62 6.14 -0.30 -7.42
C SER A 62 5.25 0.92 -7.69
N PRO A 63 5.78 1.95 -8.36
CA PRO A 63 5.00 3.05 -8.93
C PRO A 63 3.70 2.61 -9.64
N ARG A 64 3.78 1.59 -10.50
CA ARG A 64 2.63 1.02 -11.22
C ARG A 64 1.66 0.32 -10.28
N GLY A 65 2.18 -0.43 -9.31
CA GLY A 65 1.37 -1.09 -8.27
C GLY A 65 0.62 -0.08 -7.40
N ARG A 66 1.29 1.00 -6.97
CA ARG A 66 0.67 2.08 -6.19
C ARG A 66 -0.43 2.79 -6.98
N ARG A 67 -0.18 3.10 -8.25
CA ARG A 67 -1.19 3.69 -9.14
C ARG A 67 -2.42 2.80 -9.27
N TRP A 68 -2.20 1.50 -9.53
CA TRP A 68 -3.28 0.53 -9.59
C TRP A 68 -4.07 0.48 -8.28
N LEU A 69 -3.39 0.46 -7.13
CA LEU A 69 -4.05 0.45 -5.82
C LEU A 69 -4.89 1.71 -5.58
N ILE A 70 -4.35 2.89 -5.90
CA ILE A 70 -5.08 4.16 -5.80
C ILE A 70 -6.35 4.14 -6.64
N ASN A 71 -6.29 3.56 -7.85
CA ASN A 71 -7.45 3.44 -8.73
C ASN A 71 -8.47 2.41 -8.21
N ALA A 72 -8.00 1.30 -7.63
CA ALA A 72 -8.85 0.25 -7.08
C ALA A 72 -9.59 0.68 -5.79
N GLU A 73 -8.91 1.42 -4.91
CA GLU A 73 -9.50 1.87 -3.63
C GLU A 73 -10.19 3.25 -3.76
N GLY A 74 -9.74 4.08 -4.70
CA GLY A 74 -10.08 5.48 -4.79
C GLY A 74 -9.25 6.37 -3.85
N CYS A 75 -9.25 7.67 -4.11
CA CYS A 75 -8.58 8.68 -3.27
C CYS A 75 -9.54 9.83 -2.94
N ARG A 76 -9.80 10.04 -1.65
CA ARG A 76 -10.69 11.10 -1.15
C ARG A 76 -9.91 12.13 -0.35
N LEU A 77 -9.85 13.35 -0.85
CA LEU A 77 -9.06 14.44 -0.26
C LEU A 77 -9.73 15.09 0.96
N MET A 78 -11.00 14.77 1.21
CA MET A 78 -11.75 15.20 2.40
C MET A 78 -12.14 13.99 3.24
N PRO A 79 -12.24 14.15 4.58
CA PRO A 79 -12.71 13.09 5.46
C PRO A 79 -14.10 12.56 5.09
N TYR A 80 -14.27 11.24 5.21
CA TYR A 80 -15.52 10.53 4.97
C TYR A 80 -15.70 9.37 5.95
N LEU A 81 -16.92 8.80 6.05
CA LEU A 81 -17.16 7.55 6.77
C LEU A 81 -16.88 6.35 5.88
N ASP A 82 -16.07 5.42 6.36
CA ASP A 82 -15.70 4.20 5.64
C ASP A 82 -16.88 3.36 5.11
N LEU A 83 -17.91 3.16 5.92
CA LEU A 83 -19.05 2.30 5.56
C LEU A 83 -19.99 2.96 4.55
N SER A 84 -20.28 4.25 4.71
CA SER A 84 -21.27 4.96 3.89
C SER A 84 -20.67 5.80 2.76
N GLY A 85 -19.37 6.10 2.83
CA GLY A 85 -18.75 7.08 1.95
C GLY A 85 -19.21 8.52 2.19
N ALA A 86 -19.99 8.79 3.24
CA ALA A 86 -20.54 10.11 3.50
C ALA A 86 -19.44 11.08 3.97
N PRO A 87 -19.40 12.34 3.47
CA PRO A 87 -18.46 13.34 3.98
C PRO A 87 -18.74 13.64 5.45
N ILE A 88 -17.70 13.98 6.21
CA ILE A 88 -17.81 14.33 7.64
C ILE A 88 -17.06 15.61 7.98
N HIS A 89 -17.56 16.34 8.97
CA HIS A 89 -16.98 17.62 9.44
C HIS A 89 -16.56 17.59 10.91
N TYR A 90 -16.68 16.44 11.56
CA TYR A 90 -16.19 16.18 12.92
C TYR A 90 -15.77 14.71 13.02
N TRP A 91 -14.86 14.40 13.94
CA TRP A 91 -14.39 13.04 14.11
C TRP A 91 -15.53 12.10 14.53
N GLN A 92 -15.59 10.96 13.84
CA GLN A 92 -16.47 9.84 14.15
C GLN A 92 -15.68 8.54 14.00
N LYS A 93 -16.11 7.46 14.64
CA LYS A 93 -15.52 6.13 14.42
C LYS A 93 -15.72 5.75 12.94
N GLY A 94 -14.65 5.31 12.28
CA GLY A 94 -14.66 5.06 10.84
C GLY A 94 -14.38 6.30 9.99
N ALA A 95 -13.91 7.41 10.59
CA ALA A 95 -13.40 8.55 9.84
C ALA A 95 -12.19 8.12 8.99
N THR A 96 -12.26 8.35 7.68
CA THR A 96 -11.28 7.90 6.70
C THR A 96 -10.92 9.04 5.75
N ILE A 97 -9.70 9.07 5.23
CA ILE A 97 -9.21 10.04 4.24
C ILE A 97 -8.20 9.40 3.28
N GLY A 98 -7.87 10.07 2.18
CA GLY A 98 -6.90 9.61 1.20
C GLY A 98 -7.33 8.28 0.59
N VAL A 99 -6.41 7.32 0.61
CA VAL A 99 -6.58 5.96 0.07
C VAL A 99 -6.86 5.01 1.24
N GLY A 100 -8.04 5.12 1.82
CA GLY A 100 -8.49 4.23 2.90
C GLY A 100 -7.81 4.45 4.27
N HIS A 101 -7.13 5.58 4.50
CA HIS A 101 -6.45 5.85 5.77
C HIS A 101 -7.44 6.16 6.90
N LEU A 102 -7.47 5.34 7.95
CA LEU A 102 -8.31 5.56 9.14
C LEU A 102 -7.75 6.65 10.04
N ILE A 103 -8.54 7.70 10.28
CA ILE A 103 -8.21 8.81 11.16
C ILE A 103 -8.58 8.46 12.60
N ILE A 104 -7.58 8.31 13.48
CA ILE A 104 -7.83 8.23 14.93
C ILE A 104 -8.17 9.61 15.50
N ARG A 105 -8.87 9.64 16.64
CA ARG A 105 -9.40 10.89 17.24
C ARG A 105 -8.34 11.97 17.44
N GLN A 106 -7.14 11.57 17.86
CA GLN A 106 -6.01 12.47 18.13
C GLN A 106 -5.47 13.12 16.84
N GLN A 107 -5.64 12.47 15.69
CA GLN A 107 -5.18 12.97 14.40
C GLN A 107 -6.20 13.89 13.71
N TRP A 108 -7.45 13.94 14.20
CA TRP A 108 -8.52 14.71 13.56
C TRP A 108 -8.14 16.17 13.24
N PRO A 109 -7.51 16.95 14.15
CA PRO A 109 -7.14 18.34 13.84
C PRO A 109 -6.23 18.49 12.63
N ARG A 110 -5.43 17.45 12.29
CA ARG A 110 -4.52 17.45 11.13
C ARG A 110 -5.26 17.26 9.80
N PHE A 111 -6.42 16.59 9.82
CA PHE A 111 -7.10 16.12 8.60
C PHE A 111 -8.49 16.75 8.37
N ALA A 112 -9.04 17.45 9.37
CA ALA A 112 -10.40 18.01 9.32
C ALA A 112 -10.65 18.90 8.08
N ASN A 113 -9.62 19.61 7.60
CA ASN A 113 -9.70 20.51 6.45
C ASN A 113 -9.25 19.86 5.13
N GLY A 114 -9.08 18.55 5.11
CA GLY A 114 -8.62 17.80 3.94
C GLY A 114 -7.10 17.79 3.75
N ILE A 115 -6.68 17.10 2.69
CA ILE A 115 -5.29 16.93 2.28
C ILE A 115 -5.16 17.12 0.77
N ASP A 116 -3.95 17.42 0.29
CA ASP A 116 -3.66 17.36 -1.14
C ASP A 116 -3.32 15.93 -1.59
N ARG A 117 -3.13 15.74 -2.89
CA ARG A 117 -2.79 14.42 -3.46
C ARG A 117 -1.43 13.90 -3.01
N ASN A 118 -0.44 14.77 -2.82
CA ASN A 118 0.91 14.36 -2.40
C ASN A 118 0.90 13.85 -0.95
N TRP A 119 0.07 14.47 -0.11
CA TRP A 119 -0.20 14.02 1.25
C TRP A 119 -0.97 12.70 1.27
N ALA A 120 -1.99 12.55 0.43
CA ALA A 120 -2.73 11.29 0.32
C ALA A 120 -1.80 10.12 -0.08
N GLU A 121 -0.89 10.35 -1.01
CA GLU A 121 0.11 9.35 -1.39
C GLU A 121 1.13 9.10 -0.26
N SER A 122 1.55 10.13 0.46
CA SER A 122 2.45 9.98 1.61
C SER A 122 1.82 9.14 2.72
N LEU A 123 0.52 9.33 2.99
CA LEU A 123 -0.25 8.47 3.90
C LEU A 123 -0.32 7.04 3.38
N LEU A 124 -0.65 6.84 2.10
CA LEU A 124 -0.68 5.50 1.50
C LEU A 124 0.68 4.79 1.64
N ARG A 125 1.79 5.48 1.35
CA ARG A 125 3.14 4.91 1.52
C ARG A 125 3.43 4.55 2.96
N GLN A 126 2.92 5.32 3.92
CA GLN A 126 3.07 4.99 5.34
C GLN A 126 2.25 3.75 5.70
N ASP A 127 0.99 3.69 5.28
CA ASP A 127 0.09 2.55 5.55
C ASP A 127 0.60 1.26 4.89
N LEU A 128 1.20 1.36 3.70
CA LEU A 128 1.78 0.23 2.97
C LEU A 128 2.99 -0.40 3.67
N GLN A 129 3.76 0.34 4.47
CA GLN A 129 4.99 -0.19 5.10
C GLN A 129 4.71 -1.46 5.90
N HIS A 130 3.61 -1.48 6.66
CA HIS A 130 3.24 -2.64 7.45
C HIS A 130 2.90 -3.85 6.55
N VAL A 131 2.18 -3.63 5.46
CA VAL A 131 1.78 -4.68 4.51
C VAL A 131 2.98 -5.21 3.74
N GLU A 132 3.82 -4.32 3.22
CA GLU A 132 5.04 -4.66 2.49
C GLU A 132 5.97 -5.53 3.34
N LEU A 133 6.25 -5.11 4.58
CA LEU A 133 7.06 -5.88 5.52
C LEU A 133 6.42 -7.22 5.87
N GLY A 134 5.12 -7.25 6.17
CA GLY A 134 4.43 -8.50 6.51
C GLY A 134 4.45 -9.53 5.37
N VAL A 135 4.34 -9.08 4.12
CA VAL A 135 4.48 -9.96 2.95
C VAL A 135 5.92 -10.47 2.81
N LEU A 136 6.92 -9.60 2.96
CA LEU A 136 8.34 -9.98 2.92
C LEU A 136 8.67 -11.02 3.98
N ASP A 137 8.38 -10.71 5.24
CA ASP A 137 8.67 -11.59 6.39
C ASP A 137 8.03 -12.96 6.20
N ARG A 138 6.77 -12.99 5.70
CA ARG A 138 6.07 -14.24 5.45
C ARG A 138 6.76 -15.09 4.38
N LEU A 139 7.18 -14.47 3.27
CA LEU A 139 7.86 -15.16 2.16
C LEU A 139 9.27 -15.61 2.56
N GLU A 140 10.00 -14.80 3.32
CA GLU A 140 11.32 -15.17 3.85
C GLU A 140 11.23 -16.35 4.82
N ALA A 141 10.26 -16.32 5.73
CA ALA A 141 10.05 -17.40 6.69
C ALA A 141 9.72 -18.75 6.01
N CYS A 142 8.92 -18.73 4.93
CA CYS A 142 8.44 -19.97 4.32
C CYS A 142 9.24 -20.45 3.10
N ARG A 143 10.08 -19.60 2.50
CA ARG A 143 10.96 -19.94 1.38
C ARG A 143 12.39 -19.45 1.62
N PRO A 144 13.06 -19.80 2.73
CA PRO A 144 14.30 -19.13 3.16
C PRO A 144 15.45 -19.13 2.15
N ARG A 145 15.47 -20.07 1.19
CA ARG A 145 16.49 -20.13 0.13
C ARG A 145 16.25 -19.18 -1.05
N VAL A 146 15.01 -18.74 -1.24
CA VAL A 146 14.57 -17.91 -2.37
C VAL A 146 14.04 -16.56 -1.89
N GLY A 147 13.23 -16.59 -0.82
CA GLY A 147 12.57 -15.46 -0.20
C GLY A 147 11.77 -14.64 -1.22
N ALA A 148 11.60 -13.35 -0.92
CA ALA A 148 11.06 -12.39 -1.88
C ALA A 148 12.00 -12.12 -3.06
N ARG A 149 13.30 -12.41 -2.94
CA ARG A 149 14.32 -12.17 -3.99
C ARG A 149 14.12 -13.03 -5.24
N GLY A 150 13.40 -14.13 -5.14
CA GLY A 150 13.03 -14.95 -6.31
C GLY A 150 11.77 -14.52 -7.04
N LEU A 151 11.09 -13.46 -6.57
CA LEU A 151 9.92 -12.91 -7.25
C LEU A 151 10.34 -11.77 -8.19
N ARG A 152 9.65 -11.67 -9.32
CA ARG A 152 9.69 -10.46 -10.14
C ARG A 152 8.92 -9.35 -9.43
N GLN A 153 9.25 -8.08 -9.69
CA GLN A 153 8.61 -6.93 -9.05
C GLN A 153 7.07 -6.98 -9.16
N HIS A 154 6.54 -7.31 -10.33
CA HIS A 154 5.08 -7.39 -10.53
C HIS A 154 4.41 -8.52 -9.74
N GLN A 155 5.13 -9.61 -9.46
CA GLN A 155 4.63 -10.68 -8.58
C GLN A 155 4.57 -10.21 -7.14
N PHE A 156 5.60 -9.50 -6.67
CA PHE A 156 5.60 -8.91 -5.35
C PHE A 156 4.48 -7.87 -5.20
N ASP A 157 4.31 -7.00 -6.20
CA ASP A 157 3.23 -6.01 -6.22
C ASP A 157 1.86 -6.67 -6.05
N ALA A 158 1.55 -7.69 -6.86
CA ALA A 158 0.27 -8.38 -6.77
C ALA A 158 0.03 -9.02 -5.39
N LEU A 159 1.07 -9.56 -4.74
CA LEU A 159 0.95 -10.11 -3.38
C LEU A 159 0.64 -9.02 -2.36
N VAL A 160 1.30 -7.86 -2.44
CA VAL A 160 1.02 -6.70 -1.58
C VAL A 160 -0.39 -6.17 -1.84
N LEU A 161 -0.85 -6.09 -3.09
CA LEU A 161 -2.21 -5.66 -3.45
C LEU A 161 -3.29 -6.58 -2.87
N LEU A 162 -3.06 -7.90 -2.95
CA LEU A 162 -3.93 -8.89 -2.33
C LEU A 162 -3.92 -8.76 -0.81
N ALA A 163 -2.74 -8.73 -0.18
CA ALA A 163 -2.58 -8.61 1.27
C ALA A 163 -3.19 -7.32 1.83
N PHE A 164 -3.05 -6.20 1.10
CA PHE A 164 -3.72 -4.95 1.42
C PHE A 164 -5.24 -5.08 1.37
N ASN A 165 -5.80 -5.92 0.50
CA ASN A 165 -7.24 -6.08 0.47
C ASN A 165 -7.77 -7.03 1.55
N ILE A 166 -7.13 -8.18 1.74
CA ILE A 166 -7.66 -9.26 2.59
C ILE A 166 -7.10 -9.23 4.02
N GLY A 167 -6.10 -8.41 4.29
CA GLY A 167 -5.37 -8.36 5.56
C GLY A 167 -4.19 -9.33 5.60
N LEU A 168 -3.18 -9.02 6.43
CA LEU A 168 -1.95 -9.79 6.52
C LEU A 168 -2.16 -11.17 7.14
N ALA A 169 -3.05 -11.28 8.13
CA ALA A 169 -3.38 -12.57 8.74
C ALA A 169 -4.02 -13.53 7.72
N ALA A 170 -4.99 -13.04 6.93
CA ALA A 170 -5.68 -13.83 5.93
C ALA A 170 -4.72 -14.22 4.78
N PHE A 171 -3.90 -13.27 4.33
CA PHE A 171 -2.83 -13.52 3.36
C PHE A 171 -1.86 -14.61 3.83
N SER A 172 -1.30 -14.45 5.04
CA SER A 172 -0.24 -15.33 5.57
C SER A 172 -0.67 -16.78 5.73
N ASN A 173 -1.95 -16.99 6.05
CA ASN A 173 -2.56 -18.30 6.26
C ASN A 173 -3.27 -18.86 5.01
N SER A 174 -3.19 -18.16 3.87
CA SER A 174 -3.88 -18.56 2.65
C SER A 174 -3.27 -19.81 2.01
N SER A 175 -4.11 -20.59 1.31
CA SER A 175 -3.65 -21.68 0.44
C SER A 175 -2.69 -21.17 -0.64
N LEU A 176 -2.89 -19.94 -1.12
CA LEU A 176 -2.00 -19.27 -2.07
C LEU A 176 -0.57 -19.14 -1.51
N VAL A 177 -0.42 -18.65 -0.27
CA VAL A 177 0.90 -18.54 0.35
C VAL A 177 1.48 -19.93 0.57
N ALA A 178 0.68 -20.90 1.06
CA ALA A 178 1.16 -22.27 1.23
C ALA A 178 1.71 -22.90 -0.08
N MET A 179 1.02 -22.68 -1.21
CA MET A 179 1.46 -23.13 -2.53
C MET A 179 2.71 -22.38 -3.04
N LEU A 180 2.85 -21.09 -2.73
CA LEU A 180 4.08 -20.35 -3.02
C LEU A 180 5.26 -20.91 -2.20
N CYS A 181 5.02 -21.29 -0.95
CA CYS A 181 6.05 -21.79 -0.04
C CYS A 181 6.57 -23.18 -0.44
N ASP A 182 5.66 -24.12 -0.70
CA ASP A 182 5.98 -25.44 -1.24
C ASP A 182 4.93 -25.81 -2.29
N SER A 183 5.36 -25.94 -3.54
CA SER A 183 4.50 -26.29 -4.68
C SER A 183 3.90 -27.69 -4.59
N ARG A 184 4.38 -28.53 -3.66
CA ARG A 184 3.84 -29.87 -3.38
C ARG A 184 2.80 -29.88 -2.26
N THR A 185 2.52 -28.72 -1.65
CA THR A 185 1.50 -28.62 -0.61
C THR A 185 0.14 -29.01 -1.16
N VAL A 186 -0.57 -29.87 -0.42
CA VAL A 186 -1.96 -30.21 -0.73
C VAL A 186 -2.87 -29.10 -0.20
N THR A 187 -3.61 -28.46 -1.09
CA THR A 187 -4.65 -27.48 -0.73
C THR A 187 -5.96 -27.86 -1.43
N PRO A 188 -7.11 -27.29 -1.03
CA PRO A 188 -8.37 -27.47 -1.75
C PRO A 188 -8.35 -26.99 -3.21
N TYR A 189 -7.32 -26.21 -3.61
CA TYR A 189 -7.17 -25.67 -4.95
C TYR A 189 -6.07 -26.41 -5.72
N ALA A 190 -6.34 -26.72 -7.00
CA ALA A 190 -5.39 -27.43 -7.85
C ALA A 190 -4.28 -26.52 -8.39
N THR A 191 -4.53 -25.20 -8.45
CA THR A 191 -3.58 -24.22 -8.99
C THR A 191 -3.52 -22.97 -8.13
N LEU A 192 -2.40 -22.25 -8.23
CA LEU A 192 -2.21 -20.96 -7.58
C LEU A 192 -3.28 -19.95 -8.01
N GLU A 193 -3.67 -19.98 -9.30
CA GLU A 193 -4.75 -19.15 -9.85
C GLU A 193 -6.07 -19.39 -9.14
N GLN A 194 -6.48 -20.65 -8.98
CA GLN A 194 -7.72 -21.00 -8.28
C GLN A 194 -7.68 -20.54 -6.82
N ALA A 195 -6.54 -20.70 -6.14
CA ALA A 195 -6.37 -20.20 -4.77
C ALA A 195 -6.43 -18.67 -4.69
N TRP A 196 -5.93 -17.95 -5.70
CA TRP A 196 -6.00 -16.50 -5.81
C TRP A 196 -7.44 -16.01 -6.00
N LEU A 197 -8.15 -16.57 -6.99
CA LEU A 197 -9.51 -16.18 -7.37
C LEU A 197 -10.56 -16.54 -6.31
N ALA A 198 -10.24 -17.44 -5.36
CA ALA A 198 -11.13 -17.81 -4.27
C ALA A 198 -11.39 -16.68 -3.27
N TRP A 199 -10.52 -15.67 -3.19
CA TRP A 199 -10.67 -14.49 -2.32
C TRP A 199 -11.68 -13.46 -2.86
N LYS A 200 -12.88 -13.95 -3.23
CA LYS A 200 -13.96 -13.18 -3.86
C LYS A 200 -15.23 -13.05 -3.01
N TYR A 201 -15.22 -13.60 -1.79
CA TYR A 201 -16.40 -13.63 -0.93
C TYR A 201 -16.39 -12.52 0.12
N ALA A 202 -17.56 -11.95 0.42
CA ALA A 202 -17.80 -11.15 1.62
C ALA A 202 -19.17 -11.53 2.19
N GLY A 203 -19.27 -11.67 3.52
CA GLY A 203 -20.53 -12.11 4.15
C GLY A 203 -21.04 -13.49 3.71
N GLY A 204 -20.17 -14.34 3.14
CA GLY A 204 -20.54 -15.64 2.59
C GLY A 204 -21.00 -15.63 1.13
N GLU A 205 -21.11 -14.46 0.50
CA GLU A 205 -21.55 -14.32 -0.89
C GLU A 205 -20.42 -13.88 -1.82
N VAL A 206 -20.48 -14.30 -3.09
CA VAL A 206 -19.54 -13.83 -4.12
C VAL A 206 -19.79 -12.36 -4.40
N MET A 207 -18.75 -11.55 -4.27
CA MET A 207 -18.80 -10.13 -4.57
C MET A 207 -18.24 -9.89 -5.98
N PRO A 208 -19.04 -9.39 -6.95
CA PRO A 208 -18.57 -9.14 -8.32
C PRO A 208 -17.35 -8.21 -8.38
N GLY A 209 -17.29 -7.23 -7.48
CA GLY A 209 -16.15 -6.32 -7.36
C GLY A 209 -14.87 -7.03 -6.91
N LEU A 210 -14.96 -7.97 -5.95
CA LEU A 210 -13.79 -8.74 -5.52
C LEU A 210 -13.37 -9.74 -6.60
N GLU A 211 -14.32 -10.40 -7.28
CA GLU A 211 -14.00 -11.30 -8.38
C GLU A 211 -13.20 -10.60 -9.49
N ARG A 212 -13.65 -9.41 -9.92
CA ARG A 212 -12.89 -8.58 -10.89
C ARG A 212 -11.52 -8.22 -10.36
N ARG A 213 -11.43 -7.75 -9.11
CA ARG A 213 -10.17 -7.37 -8.47
C ARG A 213 -9.17 -8.53 -8.43
N ARG A 214 -9.61 -9.73 -8.06
CA ARG A 214 -8.76 -10.92 -8.01
C ARG A 214 -8.25 -11.32 -9.40
N ALA A 215 -9.08 -11.19 -10.43
CA ALA A 215 -8.66 -11.44 -11.81
C ALA A 215 -7.59 -10.45 -12.28
N GLU A 216 -7.76 -9.16 -11.95
CA GLU A 216 -6.78 -8.12 -12.28
C GLU A 216 -5.45 -8.32 -11.53
N GLU A 217 -5.49 -8.59 -10.23
CA GLU A 217 -4.29 -8.90 -9.43
C GLU A 217 -3.57 -10.15 -9.94
N TRP A 218 -4.31 -11.20 -10.31
CA TRP A 218 -3.73 -12.40 -10.91
C TRP A 218 -3.04 -12.11 -12.25
N ARG A 219 -3.65 -11.27 -13.09
CA ARG A 219 -3.04 -10.80 -14.34
C ARG A 219 -1.73 -10.04 -14.06
N ILE A 220 -1.71 -9.14 -13.07
CA ILE A 220 -0.47 -8.46 -12.64
C ILE A 220 0.58 -9.50 -12.21
N PHE A 221 0.20 -10.47 -11.37
CA PHE A 221 1.11 -11.49 -10.88
C PHE A 221 1.73 -12.32 -12.02
N LYS A 222 0.90 -12.77 -12.96
CA LYS A 222 1.30 -13.68 -14.05
C LYS A 222 2.04 -12.97 -15.18
N GLU A 223 1.57 -11.80 -15.57
CA GLU A 223 1.92 -11.16 -16.84
C GLU A 223 2.61 -9.80 -16.66
N GLY A 224 2.51 -9.19 -15.46
CA GLY A 224 3.01 -7.83 -15.22
C GLY A 224 2.20 -6.75 -15.93
N ASP A 225 0.96 -7.08 -16.31
CA ASP A 225 0.00 -6.18 -16.93
C ASP A 225 -0.93 -5.57 -15.87
N TYR A 226 -0.79 -4.27 -15.65
CA TYR A 226 -1.56 -3.46 -14.70
C TYR A 226 -2.82 -2.87 -15.34
N GLY A 227 -3.13 -3.23 -16.58
CA GLY A 227 -4.17 -2.63 -17.39
C GLY A 227 -3.69 -1.38 -18.12
N PRO A 228 -4.60 -0.71 -18.86
CA PRO A 228 -4.29 0.56 -19.49
C PRO A 228 -3.85 1.56 -18.41
N ASP A 229 -2.83 2.38 -18.72
CA ASP A 229 -2.41 3.45 -17.82
C ASP A 229 -3.60 4.41 -17.61
N ILE A 230 -4.24 4.34 -16.43
CA ILE A 230 -5.35 5.20 -16.01
C ILE A 230 -4.81 6.43 -15.29
#